data_AF-A0A1U7XU56-F1
#
_entry.id   AF-A0A1U7XU56-F1
#
_cell.length_a   1.000
_cell.length_b   1.000
_cell.length_c   1.000
_cell.angle_alpha   90.00
_cell.angle_beta   90.00
_cell.angle_gamma   90.00
#
_symmetry.space_group_name_H-M   'P 1'
#
loop_
_entity.id
_entity.type
_entity.pdbx_description
1 polymer ?
#
loop_
_entity_poly.entity_id
_entity_poly.type
_entity_poly.pdbx_seq_one_letter_code
_entity_poly.pdbx_strand_id
1 'polypeptide(L)'
;MAAVERRPPEPDAADADDNSIHVSLIDAIQNFTDLDISLNKLERFLRVLGFCQYSILSTGLSWLAFFVISIIVPLLVDFSYCSNCERYKIDHFELEVLVSQSIAAATSLLCISHNLRKYRIRKLLFVDRYHGQLTQFSALYLKKIRAFYYLVVSWMTICFLLKITREVTRAVYLYNGSVLWSIGIVVASLVSWAYSTIIFLVGTALFHLVGNLQIIHFEHFGELLEMDMDVSVYINEHMRLTYYLCKISHRFRMFLLLEYLIITASQCTVLLQTTTNRGIINFINAGDFAVLSIVQLLGLVICLNAAAKISHRAQGLGSVASRWHALVTCNNNDTSVSGLPSDGKNGETPTTVSQLPVNYSEGDLESADCMPPPTNIQLTSTMSPYHKRQAFVAYVQSNHGGFSIFGWMVDRLLINTLFFVEMTLVTFLLGMTLTIKVR
;
A
#
# COMPACT_ATOMS: atom_id res chain seq x y z
N MET A 1 -18.32 -10.95 77.42
CA MET A 1 -18.91 -11.34 76.13
C MET A 1 -19.77 -10.18 75.66
N ALA A 2 -19.56 -9.50 74.53
CA ALA A 2 -18.59 -9.64 73.45
C ALA A 2 -18.34 -8.23 72.88
N ALA A 3 -17.10 -7.92 72.51
CA ALA A 3 -16.74 -6.67 71.84
C ALA A 3 -17.13 -6.75 70.36
N VAL A 4 -17.79 -5.73 69.85
CA VAL A 4 -18.14 -5.57 68.43
C VAL A 4 -16.91 -5.05 67.69
N GLU A 5 -16.31 -5.91 66.88
CA GLU A 5 -15.18 -5.59 66.02
C GLU A 5 -15.69 -4.88 64.76
N ARG A 6 -15.31 -3.60 64.57
CA ARG A 6 -15.57 -2.86 63.33
C ARG A 6 -14.56 -3.28 62.28
N ARG A 7 -15.05 -3.90 61.21
CA ARG A 7 -14.28 -4.20 60.00
C ARG A 7 -13.95 -2.86 59.28
N PRO A 8 -12.71 -2.65 58.79
CA PRO A 8 -12.37 -1.46 58.01
C PRO A 8 -13.08 -1.48 56.64
N PRO A 9 -13.32 -0.31 56.02
CA PRO A 9 -13.89 -0.25 54.68
C PRO A 9 -12.92 -0.86 53.68
N GLU A 10 -13.43 -1.66 52.74
CA GLU A 10 -12.68 -2.14 51.57
C GLU A 10 -12.23 -0.93 50.74
N PRO A 11 -11.02 -0.96 50.15
CA PRO A 11 -10.57 0.12 49.28
C PRO A 11 -11.44 0.16 48.02
N ASP A 12 -11.83 1.38 47.68
CA ASP A 12 -12.85 1.73 46.70
C ASP A 12 -12.53 1.21 45.29
N ALA A 13 -13.57 0.78 44.56
CA ALA A 13 -13.52 0.49 43.13
C ALA A 13 -13.09 1.71 42.26
N ALA A 14 -13.02 2.91 42.85
CA ALA A 14 -12.55 4.12 42.20
C ALA A 14 -11.03 4.13 41.92
N ASP A 15 -10.21 3.48 42.75
CA ASP A 15 -8.75 3.44 42.57
C ASP A 15 -8.33 2.49 41.42
N ALA A 16 -9.19 1.53 41.06
CA ALA A 16 -8.93 0.60 39.96
C ALA A 16 -9.14 1.25 38.57
N ASP A 17 -10.14 2.13 38.44
CA ASP A 17 -10.43 2.84 37.19
C ASP A 17 -9.38 3.93 36.90
N ASP A 18 -8.88 4.65 37.92
CA ASP A 18 -7.86 5.69 37.74
C ASP A 18 -6.50 5.08 37.33
N ASN A 19 -6.12 3.95 37.93
CA ASN A 19 -4.93 3.19 37.52
C ASN A 19 -5.06 2.61 36.10
N SER A 20 -6.25 2.13 35.72
CA SER A 20 -6.53 1.60 34.38
C SER A 20 -6.41 2.69 33.30
N ILE A 21 -6.96 3.88 33.57
CA ILE A 21 -6.87 5.04 32.66
C ILE A 21 -5.41 5.49 32.55
N HIS A 22 -4.68 5.60 33.66
CA HIS A 22 -3.26 5.97 33.65
C HIS A 22 -2.40 4.97 32.88
N VAL A 23 -2.62 3.66 33.04
CA VAL A 23 -1.92 2.61 32.29
C VAL A 23 -2.25 2.69 30.80
N SER A 24 -3.51 2.94 30.43
CA SER A 24 -3.94 3.09 29.03
C SER A 24 -3.32 4.32 28.33
N LEU A 25 -3.17 5.43 29.08
CA LEU A 25 -2.56 6.65 28.57
C LEU A 25 -1.05 6.48 28.37
N ILE A 26 -0.36 5.80 29.29
CA ILE A 26 1.06 5.47 29.17
C ILE A 26 1.30 4.59 27.94
N ASP A 27 0.48 3.56 27.72
CA ASP A 27 0.60 2.67 26.55
C ASP A 27 0.32 3.42 25.24
N ALA A 28 -0.66 4.33 25.23
CA ALA A 28 -0.94 5.21 24.10
C ALA A 28 0.26 6.12 23.74
N ILE A 29 0.92 6.72 24.73
CA ILE A 29 2.11 7.57 24.54
C ILE A 29 3.30 6.74 24.06
N GLN A 30 3.48 5.54 24.62
CA GLN A 30 4.56 4.63 24.24
C GLN A 30 4.41 4.19 22.78
N ASN A 31 3.22 3.75 22.37
CA ASN A 31 2.96 3.33 21.00
C ASN A 31 3.14 4.47 19.98
N PHE A 32 2.76 5.71 20.35
CA PHE A 32 3.02 6.88 19.52
C PHE A 32 4.52 7.14 19.34
N THR A 33 5.29 7.05 20.41
CA THR A 33 6.75 7.20 20.39
C THR A 33 7.40 6.11 19.51
N ASP A 34 6.95 4.86 19.66
CA ASP A 34 7.42 3.73 18.87
C ASP A 34 7.07 3.86 17.38
N LEU A 35 5.90 4.44 17.06
CA LEU A 35 5.52 4.76 15.69
C LEU A 35 6.47 5.78 15.07
N ASP A 36 6.80 6.86 15.76
CA ASP A 36 7.75 7.86 15.27
C ASP A 36 9.14 7.27 15.06
N ILE A 37 9.62 6.44 15.99
CA ILE A 37 10.88 5.70 15.82
C ILE A 37 10.82 4.82 14.57
N SER A 38 9.69 4.13 14.33
CA SER A 38 9.52 3.23 13.19
C SER A 38 9.42 3.95 11.86
N LEU A 39 8.76 5.11 11.82
CA LEU A 39 8.72 5.98 10.64
C LEU A 39 10.11 6.54 10.32
N ASN A 40 10.89 6.91 11.34
CA ASN A 40 12.24 7.41 11.16
C ASN A 40 13.20 6.31 10.67
N LYS A 41 13.01 5.06 11.14
CA LYS A 41 13.68 3.87 10.60
C LYS A 41 13.32 3.63 9.13
N LEU A 42 12.03 3.74 8.78
CA LEU A 42 11.56 3.62 7.39
C LEU A 42 12.16 4.70 6.50
N GLU A 43 12.17 5.95 6.94
CA GLU A 43 12.81 7.04 6.18
C GLU A 43 14.30 6.80 5.98
N ARG A 44 15.02 6.34 7.02
CA ARG A 44 16.44 6.00 6.91
C ARG A 44 16.68 4.85 5.93
N PHE A 45 15.85 3.81 5.97
CA PHE A 45 15.90 2.69 5.03
C PHE A 45 15.70 3.16 3.58
N LEU A 46 14.66 3.97 3.32
CA LEU A 46 14.39 4.54 2.01
C LEU A 46 15.52 5.48 1.54
N ARG A 47 16.14 6.23 2.46
CA ARG A 47 17.27 7.11 2.16
C ARG A 47 18.51 6.33 1.73
N VAL A 48 18.83 5.22 2.40
CA VAL A 48 19.95 4.34 2.03
C VAL A 48 19.77 3.78 0.62
N LEU A 49 18.53 3.44 0.24
CA LEU A 49 18.21 2.97 -1.11
C LEU A 49 18.10 4.09 -2.17
N GLY A 50 18.29 5.35 -1.79
CA GLY A 50 18.26 6.50 -2.70
C GLY A 50 16.89 7.14 -2.95
N PHE A 51 15.82 6.67 -2.32
CA PHE A 51 14.47 7.22 -2.54
C PHE A 51 14.29 8.63 -1.96
N CYS A 52 15.01 8.99 -0.89
CA CYS A 52 14.88 10.30 -0.25
C CYS A 52 15.69 11.39 -0.98
N GLN A 53 15.16 11.88 -2.09
CA GLN A 53 15.80 12.89 -2.95
C GLN A 53 15.40 14.33 -2.57
N TYR A 54 15.68 14.75 -1.33
CA TYR A 54 15.25 16.06 -0.81
C TYR A 54 16.07 17.25 -1.34
N SER A 55 17.35 17.05 -1.64
CA SER A 55 18.26 18.07 -2.17
C SER A 55 18.81 17.65 -3.53
N ILE A 56 19.24 18.63 -4.34
CA ILE A 56 19.83 18.38 -5.68
C ILE A 56 21.06 17.46 -5.58
N LEU A 57 21.90 17.64 -4.55
CA LEU A 57 23.05 16.77 -4.30
C LEU A 57 22.63 15.34 -3.98
N SER A 58 21.61 15.17 -3.13
CA SER A 58 21.09 13.84 -2.80
C SER A 58 20.45 13.16 -4.01
N THR A 59 19.76 13.92 -4.87
CA THR A 59 19.25 13.42 -6.16
C THR A 59 20.40 12.97 -7.05
N GLY A 60 21.41 13.82 -7.26
CA GLY A 60 22.57 13.49 -8.08
C GLY A 60 23.31 12.25 -7.58
N LEU A 61 23.55 12.15 -6.28
CA LEU A 61 24.22 11.00 -5.67
C LEU A 61 23.40 9.71 -5.78
N SER A 62 22.08 9.79 -5.57
CA SER A 62 21.18 8.64 -5.71
C SER A 62 21.16 8.12 -7.16
N TRP A 63 21.04 9.02 -8.14
CA TRP A 63 21.05 8.65 -9.54
C TRP A 63 22.41 8.11 -9.98
N LEU A 64 23.50 8.72 -9.52
CA LEU A 64 24.85 8.23 -9.79
C LEU A 64 25.04 6.81 -9.24
N ALA A 65 24.67 6.57 -7.97
CA ALA A 65 24.73 5.25 -7.36
C ALA A 65 23.86 4.24 -8.14
N PHE A 66 22.67 4.66 -8.57
CA PHE A 66 21.79 3.84 -9.40
C PHE A 66 22.44 3.48 -10.75
N PHE A 67 22.94 4.44 -11.51
CA PHE A 67 23.59 4.16 -12.79
C PHE A 67 24.82 3.26 -12.64
N VAL A 68 25.65 3.51 -11.62
CA VAL A 68 26.84 2.69 -11.37
C VAL A 68 26.46 1.26 -11.02
N ILE A 69 25.58 1.07 -10.04
CA ILE A 69 25.27 -0.28 -9.52
C ILE A 69 24.34 -1.04 -10.48
N SER A 70 23.31 -0.40 -11.04
CA SER A 70 22.29 -1.07 -11.85
C SER A 70 22.66 -1.22 -13.32
N ILE A 71 23.57 -0.41 -13.88
CA ILE A 71 23.89 -0.43 -15.31
C ILE A 71 25.38 -0.70 -15.55
N ILE A 72 26.28 0.09 -14.96
CA ILE A 72 27.72 -0.04 -15.25
C ILE A 72 28.27 -1.38 -14.75
N VAL A 73 27.94 -1.78 -13.52
CA VAL A 73 28.43 -3.05 -12.94
C VAL A 73 27.97 -4.28 -13.76
N PRO A 74 26.69 -4.46 -14.12
CA PRO A 74 26.25 -5.55 -15.00
C PRO A 74 26.95 -5.56 -16.35
N LEU A 75 27.09 -4.40 -16.99
CA LEU A 75 27.78 -4.32 -18.29
C LEU A 75 29.23 -4.78 -18.15
N LEU A 76 29.95 -4.35 -17.11
CA LEU A 76 31.31 -4.80 -16.85
C LEU A 76 31.38 -6.29 -16.58
N VAL A 77 30.43 -6.85 -15.83
CA VAL A 77 30.31 -8.30 -15.60
C VAL A 77 30.12 -9.04 -16.94
N ASP A 78 29.23 -8.56 -17.80
CA ASP A 78 28.94 -9.19 -19.09
C ASP A 78 30.13 -9.14 -20.04
N PHE A 79 30.86 -8.01 -20.09
CA PHE A 79 32.10 -7.87 -20.86
C PHE A 79 33.24 -8.74 -20.32
N SER A 80 33.32 -8.91 -19.00
CA SER A 80 34.37 -9.72 -18.36
C SER A 80 34.29 -11.19 -18.78
N TYR A 81 33.09 -11.74 -18.95
CA TYR A 81 32.93 -13.10 -19.48
C TYR A 81 33.29 -13.21 -20.97
N CYS A 82 33.32 -12.11 -21.72
CA CYS A 82 33.31 -12.10 -23.18
C CYS A 82 34.69 -12.02 -23.85
N SER A 83 35.77 -12.47 -23.21
CA SER A 83 37.08 -12.53 -23.88
C SER A 83 37.23 -13.72 -24.84
N ASN A 84 36.36 -14.74 -24.78
CA ASN A 84 36.45 -16.00 -25.56
C ASN A 84 35.10 -16.54 -26.10
N CYS A 85 34.04 -15.72 -26.19
CA CYS A 85 32.66 -16.21 -26.33
C CYS A 85 32.03 -16.04 -27.73
N GLU A 86 32.55 -16.70 -28.77
CA GLU A 86 31.83 -16.76 -30.07
C GLU A 86 30.78 -17.90 -30.17
N ARG A 87 30.73 -18.84 -29.20
CA ARG A 87 30.00 -20.11 -29.42
C ARG A 87 28.68 -20.33 -28.66
N TYR A 88 28.32 -19.53 -27.66
CA TYR A 88 27.17 -19.88 -26.79
C TYR A 88 26.30 -18.72 -26.28
N LYS A 89 26.56 -17.47 -26.70
CA LYS A 89 25.91 -16.29 -26.15
C LYS A 89 25.03 -15.61 -27.20
N ILE A 90 23.74 -15.43 -26.90
CA ILE A 90 22.88 -14.51 -27.65
C ILE A 90 22.88 -13.22 -26.83
N ASP A 91 23.82 -12.33 -27.13
CA ASP A 91 24.06 -11.09 -26.37
C ASP A 91 22.82 -10.18 -26.27
N HIS A 92 21.87 -10.35 -27.20
CA HIS A 92 20.63 -9.58 -27.21
C HIS A 92 19.76 -9.83 -25.96
N PHE A 93 19.80 -11.05 -25.44
CA PHE A 93 18.91 -11.47 -24.35
C PHE A 93 19.32 -10.88 -23.00
N GLU A 94 20.61 -10.96 -22.64
CA GLU A 94 21.09 -10.41 -21.36
C GLU A 94 20.92 -8.89 -21.29
N LEU A 95 21.14 -8.21 -22.42
CA LEU A 95 20.94 -6.76 -22.53
C LEU A 95 19.46 -6.38 -22.32
N GLU A 96 18.52 -7.17 -22.84
CA GLU A 96 17.10 -6.92 -22.60
C GLU A 96 16.70 -7.13 -21.14
N VAL A 97 17.20 -8.18 -20.47
CA VAL A 97 16.99 -8.36 -19.02
C VAL A 97 17.50 -7.15 -18.25
N LEU A 98 18.72 -6.72 -18.57
CA LEU A 98 19.34 -5.56 -17.92
C LEU A 98 18.51 -4.29 -18.14
N VAL A 99 18.09 -4.02 -19.38
CA VAL A 99 17.31 -2.84 -19.73
C VAL A 99 15.96 -2.85 -19.04
N SER A 100 15.22 -3.96 -19.10
CA SER A 100 13.89 -4.08 -18.49
C SER A 100 13.94 -3.99 -16.96
N GLN A 101 14.90 -4.66 -16.32
CA GLN A 101 15.11 -4.57 -14.87
C GLN A 101 15.50 -3.15 -14.44
N SER A 102 16.40 -2.50 -15.19
CA SER A 102 16.84 -1.14 -14.91
C SER A 102 15.71 -0.13 -15.08
N ILE A 103 14.89 -0.26 -16.13
CA ILE A 103 13.75 0.65 -16.37
C ILE A 103 12.68 0.48 -15.29
N ALA A 104 12.36 -0.74 -14.87
CA ALA A 104 11.43 -1.00 -13.76
C ALA A 104 11.94 -0.40 -12.44
N ALA A 105 13.21 -0.65 -12.09
CA ALA A 105 13.82 -0.08 -10.90
C ALA A 105 13.91 1.46 -10.96
N ALA A 106 14.28 2.02 -12.11
CA ALA A 106 14.34 3.47 -12.33
C ALA A 106 12.97 4.13 -12.19
N THR A 107 11.92 3.48 -12.71
CA THR A 107 10.53 3.94 -12.59
C THR A 107 10.08 3.96 -11.14
N SER A 108 10.33 2.88 -10.41
CA SER A 108 10.09 2.81 -8.96
C SER A 108 10.84 3.92 -8.23
N LEU A 109 12.14 4.11 -8.51
CA LEU A 109 12.95 5.17 -7.90
C LEU A 109 12.40 6.56 -8.20
N LEU A 110 12.12 6.87 -9.48
CA LEU A 110 11.58 8.16 -9.94
C LEU A 110 10.24 8.50 -9.30
N CYS A 111 9.27 7.60 -9.42
CA CYS A 111 7.91 7.90 -8.99
C CYS A 111 7.80 8.01 -7.47
N ILE A 112 8.48 7.12 -6.74
CA ILE A 112 8.46 7.15 -5.28
C ILE A 112 9.28 8.31 -4.74
N SER A 113 10.46 8.61 -5.31
CA SER A 113 11.25 9.76 -4.87
C SER A 113 10.53 11.09 -5.13
N HIS A 114 9.85 11.22 -6.27
CA HIS A 114 9.02 12.39 -6.57
C HIS A 114 7.92 12.58 -5.51
N ASN A 115 7.20 11.50 -5.18
CA ASN A 115 6.16 11.53 -4.15
C ASN A 115 6.72 11.85 -2.75
N LEU A 116 7.86 11.26 -2.38
CA LEU A 116 8.53 11.52 -1.10
C LEU A 116 9.05 12.95 -1.00
N ARG A 117 9.61 13.51 -2.08
CA ARG A 117 10.08 14.89 -2.14
C ARG A 117 8.92 15.87 -1.98
N LYS A 118 7.78 15.61 -2.63
CA LYS A 118 6.60 16.49 -2.59
C LYS A 118 5.88 16.45 -1.24
N TYR A 119 5.73 15.26 -0.62
CA TYR A 119 4.84 15.09 0.54
C TYR A 119 5.55 14.75 1.87
N ARG A 120 6.82 14.34 1.86
CA ARG A 120 7.50 13.68 3.01
C ARG A 120 6.81 12.38 3.45
N ILE A 121 7.51 11.57 4.25
CA ILE A 121 7.06 10.21 4.57
C ILE A 121 5.73 10.18 5.33
N ARG A 122 5.55 11.05 6.33
CA ARG A 122 4.36 11.09 7.19
C ARG A 122 3.09 11.46 6.43
N LYS A 123 3.15 12.47 5.55
CA LYS A 123 2.02 12.85 4.70
C LYS A 123 1.84 11.92 3.49
N LEU A 124 2.89 11.21 3.06
CA LEU A 124 2.79 10.18 2.03
C LEU A 124 2.01 8.96 2.54
N LEU A 125 2.30 8.50 3.76
CA LEU A 125 1.61 7.39 4.41
C LEU A 125 0.25 7.79 5.01
N PHE A 126 -0.12 9.08 4.95
CA PHE A 126 -1.35 9.65 5.52
C PHE A 126 -1.50 9.43 7.04
N VAL A 127 -0.39 9.25 7.75
CA VAL A 127 -0.38 9.06 9.22
C VAL A 127 -0.79 10.33 9.96
N ASP A 128 -0.56 11.51 9.37
CA ASP A 128 -0.85 12.83 9.97
C ASP A 128 -2.35 13.17 10.08
N ARG A 129 -3.23 12.31 9.53
CA ARG A 129 -4.65 12.58 9.28
C ARG A 129 -5.50 12.75 10.55
N TYR A 130 -5.10 12.12 11.66
CA TYR A 130 -5.92 12.01 12.88
C TYR A 130 -5.12 12.40 14.13
N HIS A 131 -4.54 13.61 14.20
CA HIS A 131 -3.73 14.02 15.35
C HIS A 131 -4.38 13.81 16.72
N GLY A 132 -5.72 13.90 16.84
CA GLY A 132 -6.45 13.61 18.09
C GLY A 132 -6.72 12.12 18.38
N GLN A 133 -6.65 11.24 17.37
CA GLN A 133 -6.91 9.80 17.46
C GLN A 133 -5.65 8.96 17.15
N LEU A 134 -4.51 9.61 16.97
CA LEU A 134 -3.27 9.01 16.49
C LEU A 134 -2.71 8.00 17.49
N THR A 135 -2.96 8.22 18.78
CA THR A 135 -2.66 7.28 19.87
C THR A 135 -3.38 5.95 19.68
N GLN A 136 -4.66 5.97 19.28
CA GLN A 136 -5.48 4.78 19.08
C GLN A 136 -5.04 3.94 17.86
N PHE A 137 -4.61 4.59 16.77
CA PHE A 137 -4.21 3.88 15.54
C PHE A 137 -2.72 3.52 15.46
N SER A 138 -1.91 4.03 16.38
CA SER A 138 -0.44 3.88 16.37
C SER A 138 0.02 2.42 16.35
N ALA A 139 -0.56 1.57 17.20
CA ALA A 139 -0.25 0.13 17.25
C ALA A 139 -0.62 -0.60 15.94
N LEU A 140 -1.74 -0.22 15.30
CA LEU A 140 -2.17 -0.79 14.03
C LEU A 140 -1.22 -0.37 12.89
N TYR A 141 -0.78 0.89 12.87
CA TYR A 141 0.20 1.38 11.91
C TYR A 141 1.56 0.67 12.06
N LEU A 142 2.05 0.52 13.30
CA LEU A 142 3.26 -0.24 13.60
C LEU A 142 3.20 -1.67 13.05
N LYS A 143 2.07 -2.36 13.24
CA LYS A 143 1.84 -3.70 12.70
C LYS A 143 1.95 -3.73 11.18
N LYS A 144 1.39 -2.74 10.46
CA LYS A 144 1.47 -2.66 8.99
C LYS A 144 2.87 -2.31 8.50
N ILE A 145 3.59 -1.41 9.16
CA ILE A 145 4.99 -1.06 8.84
C ILE A 145 5.89 -2.30 9.02
N ARG A 146 5.67 -3.08 10.09
CA ARG A 146 6.39 -4.35 10.28
C ARG A 146 6.10 -5.36 9.17
N ALA A 147 4.83 -5.48 8.78
CA ALA A 147 4.43 -6.35 7.66
C ALA A 147 5.07 -5.92 6.33
N PHE A 148 5.29 -4.62 6.11
CA PHE A 148 6.03 -4.11 4.95
C PHE A 148 7.46 -4.67 4.90
N TYR A 149 8.20 -4.62 6.00
CA TYR A 149 9.57 -5.17 6.03
C TYR A 149 9.58 -6.67 5.82
N TYR A 150 8.68 -7.41 6.47
CA TYR A 150 8.58 -8.86 6.26
C TYR A 150 8.26 -9.21 4.81
N LEU A 151 7.37 -8.46 4.16
CA LEU A 151 7.04 -8.65 2.76
C LEU A 151 8.27 -8.43 1.87
N VAL A 152 8.98 -7.31 2.02
CA VAL A 152 10.18 -7.01 1.22
C VAL A 152 11.27 -8.07 1.45
N VAL A 153 11.59 -8.38 2.71
CA VAL A 153 12.65 -9.34 3.04
C VAL A 153 12.29 -10.74 2.56
N SER A 154 11.07 -11.22 2.80
CA SER A 154 10.66 -12.57 2.39
C SER A 154 10.76 -12.77 0.89
N TRP A 155 10.22 -11.83 0.09
CA TRP A 155 10.27 -11.95 -1.37
C TRP A 155 11.70 -11.74 -1.91
N MET A 156 12.46 -10.79 -1.36
CA MET A 156 13.87 -10.63 -1.72
C MET A 156 14.66 -11.92 -1.46
N THR A 157 14.48 -12.57 -0.31
CA THR A 157 15.18 -13.82 0.01
C THR A 157 14.84 -14.93 -0.96
N ILE A 158 13.56 -15.14 -1.29
CA ILE A 158 13.13 -16.18 -2.24
C ILE A 158 13.75 -15.93 -3.62
N CYS A 159 13.65 -14.70 -4.15
CA CYS A 159 14.20 -14.38 -5.46
C CYS A 159 15.74 -14.44 -5.47
N PHE A 160 16.40 -14.05 -4.38
CA PHE A 160 17.85 -14.09 -4.25
C PHE A 160 18.39 -15.53 -4.27
N LEU A 161 17.70 -16.49 -3.66
CA LEU A 161 18.06 -17.90 -3.74
C LEU A 161 17.96 -18.45 -5.18
N LEU A 162 16.93 -18.04 -5.92
CA LEU A 162 16.79 -18.40 -7.34
C LEU A 162 17.96 -17.84 -8.17
N LYS A 163 18.31 -16.57 -7.95
CA LYS A 163 19.43 -15.92 -8.66
C LYS A 163 20.78 -16.57 -8.30
N ILE A 164 21.04 -16.88 -7.02
CA ILE A 164 22.27 -17.59 -6.60
C ILE A 164 22.38 -18.93 -7.33
N THR A 165 21.31 -19.73 -7.33
CA THR A 165 21.32 -21.06 -7.95
C THR A 165 21.70 -20.98 -9.42
N ARG A 166 21.14 -20.00 -10.14
CA ARG A 166 21.49 -19.72 -11.54
C ARG A 166 22.94 -19.28 -11.70
N GLU A 167 23.40 -18.26 -10.96
CA GLU A 167 24.76 -17.72 -11.12
C GLU A 167 25.84 -18.74 -10.74
N VAL A 168 25.61 -19.56 -9.71
CA VAL A 168 26.50 -20.68 -9.35
C VAL A 168 26.54 -21.72 -10.47
N THR A 169 25.38 -22.09 -11.03
CA THR A 169 25.32 -23.01 -12.17
C THR A 169 26.13 -22.45 -13.36
N ARG A 170 25.92 -21.18 -13.71
CA ARG A 170 26.66 -20.49 -14.77
C ARG A 170 28.17 -20.49 -14.52
N ALA A 171 28.60 -20.18 -13.30
CA ALA A 171 30.01 -20.14 -12.93
C ALA A 171 30.71 -21.50 -13.01
N VAL A 172 30.00 -22.59 -12.69
CA VAL A 172 30.51 -23.97 -12.81
C VAL A 172 30.70 -24.37 -14.28
N TYR A 173 29.74 -24.04 -15.15
CA TYR A 173 29.81 -24.39 -16.58
C TYR A 173 30.82 -23.54 -17.38
N LEU A 174 31.00 -22.26 -17.04
CA LEU A 174 31.91 -21.32 -17.73
C LEU A 174 33.25 -21.14 -17.00
N TYR A 175 33.68 -22.14 -16.23
CA TYR A 175 34.90 -22.04 -15.43
C TYR A 175 36.15 -21.73 -16.28
N ASN A 176 36.79 -20.58 -16.02
CA ASN A 176 37.94 -20.07 -16.78
C ASN A 176 39.26 -20.04 -15.97
N GLY A 177 39.43 -20.96 -15.02
CA GLY A 177 40.73 -21.23 -14.37
C GLY A 177 41.08 -20.42 -13.12
N SER A 178 40.63 -19.16 -13.00
CA SER A 178 40.81 -18.37 -11.77
C SER A 178 39.55 -18.37 -10.90
N VAL A 179 39.58 -19.14 -9.81
CA VAL A 179 38.47 -19.25 -8.85
C VAL A 179 38.11 -17.89 -8.24
N LEU A 180 39.11 -17.10 -7.83
CA LEU A 180 38.89 -15.78 -7.22
C LEU A 180 38.22 -14.80 -8.18
N TRP A 181 38.60 -14.82 -9.45
CA TRP A 181 38.02 -13.92 -10.45
C TRP A 181 36.58 -14.32 -10.78
N SER A 182 36.29 -15.62 -10.88
CA SER A 182 34.93 -16.14 -11.04
C SER A 182 34.02 -15.79 -9.86
N ILE A 183 34.52 -15.92 -8.61
CA ILE A 183 33.79 -15.50 -7.41
C ILE A 183 33.49 -13.99 -7.45
N GLY A 184 34.47 -13.16 -7.81
CA GLY A 184 34.31 -11.72 -7.91
C GLY A 184 33.19 -11.32 -8.88
N ILE A 185 33.13 -11.97 -10.04
CA ILE A 185 32.10 -11.69 -11.06
C ILE A 185 30.71 -12.12 -10.58
N VAL A 186 30.58 -13.31 -9.97
CA VAL A 186 29.31 -13.78 -9.40
C VAL A 186 28.81 -12.84 -8.31
N VAL A 187 29.69 -12.39 -7.41
CA VAL A 187 29.33 -11.45 -6.34
C VAL A 187 28.88 -10.11 -6.93
N ALA A 188 29.60 -9.57 -7.93
CA ALA A 188 29.22 -8.32 -8.59
C ALA A 188 27.85 -8.42 -9.30
N SER A 189 27.60 -9.53 -9.99
CA SER A 189 26.31 -9.87 -10.62
C SER A 189 25.18 -9.90 -9.59
N LEU A 190 25.39 -10.62 -8.47
CA LEU A 190 24.39 -10.75 -7.40
C LEU A 190 24.09 -9.41 -6.72
N VAL A 191 25.11 -8.61 -6.41
CA VAL A 191 24.94 -7.31 -5.75
C VAL A 191 24.19 -6.34 -6.65
N SER A 192 24.55 -6.27 -7.92
CA SER A 192 23.86 -5.40 -8.88
C SER A 192 22.40 -5.81 -9.06
N TRP A 193 22.15 -7.09 -9.29
CA TRP A 193 20.80 -7.61 -9.46
C TRP A 193 19.95 -7.41 -8.19
N ALA A 194 20.52 -7.64 -7.01
CA ALA A 194 19.81 -7.46 -5.74
C ALA A 194 19.46 -6.00 -5.49
N TYR A 195 20.34 -5.06 -5.85
CA TYR A 195 20.10 -3.63 -5.72
C TYR A 195 18.95 -3.14 -6.63
N SER A 196 18.94 -3.52 -7.91
CA SER A 196 17.83 -3.16 -8.80
C SER A 196 16.51 -3.79 -8.35
N THR A 197 16.56 -5.05 -7.91
CA THR A 197 15.37 -5.80 -7.47
C THR A 197 14.78 -5.24 -6.17
N ILE A 198 15.62 -4.87 -5.20
CA ILE A 198 15.13 -4.29 -3.93
C ILE A 198 14.52 -2.91 -4.15
N ILE A 199 15.05 -2.09 -5.07
CA ILE A 199 14.45 -0.80 -5.42
C ILE A 199 13.04 -1.01 -5.99
N PHE A 200 12.90 -1.90 -6.97
CA PHE A 200 11.60 -2.23 -7.54
C PHE A 200 10.62 -2.80 -6.49
N LEU A 201 11.05 -3.77 -5.67
CA LEU A 201 10.20 -4.36 -4.64
C LEU A 201 9.81 -3.38 -3.53
N VAL A 202 10.70 -2.46 -3.15
CA VAL A 202 10.37 -1.42 -2.17
C VAL A 202 9.34 -0.44 -2.73
N GLY A 203 9.44 -0.07 -4.01
CA GLY A 203 8.45 0.81 -4.64
C GLY A 203 7.05 0.21 -4.63
N THR A 204 6.92 -1.05 -5.06
CA THR A 204 5.65 -1.79 -5.05
C THR A 204 5.13 -2.04 -3.63
N ALA A 205 6.01 -2.42 -2.70
CA ALA A 205 5.67 -2.64 -1.30
C ALA A 205 5.21 -1.34 -0.58
N LEU A 206 5.77 -0.17 -0.94
CA LEU A 206 5.34 1.11 -0.38
C LEU A 206 3.90 1.44 -0.79
N PHE A 207 3.52 1.21 -2.05
CA PHE A 207 2.14 1.37 -2.47
C PHE A 207 1.22 0.41 -1.70
N HIS A 208 1.63 -0.85 -1.54
CA HIS A 208 0.90 -1.82 -0.73
C HIS A 208 0.78 -1.42 0.75
N LEU A 209 1.80 -0.79 1.33
CA LEU A 209 1.75 -0.24 2.69
C LEU A 209 0.73 0.89 2.79
N VAL A 210 0.79 1.89 1.90
CA VAL A 210 -0.17 3.01 1.84
C VAL A 210 -1.60 2.47 1.73
N GLY A 211 -1.80 1.45 0.87
CA GLY A 211 -3.08 0.79 0.72
C GLY A 211 -3.59 0.12 1.99
N ASN A 212 -2.73 -0.63 2.69
CA ASN A 212 -3.12 -1.28 3.94
C ASN A 212 -3.36 -0.31 5.10
N LEU A 213 -2.72 0.86 5.09
CA LEU A 213 -3.03 1.92 6.05
C LEU A 213 -4.41 2.51 5.79
N GLN A 214 -4.78 2.71 4.51
CA GLN A 214 -6.10 3.22 4.17
C GLN A 214 -7.23 2.25 4.55
N ILE A 215 -6.97 0.94 4.53
CA ILE A 215 -7.95 -0.08 4.94
C ILE A 215 -8.33 0.07 6.42
N ILE A 216 -7.39 0.43 7.30
CA ILE A 216 -7.67 0.66 8.73
C ILE A 216 -8.76 1.74 8.88
N HIS A 217 -8.69 2.79 8.08
CA HIS A 217 -9.67 3.87 8.13
C HIS A 217 -11.05 3.48 7.59
N PHE A 218 -11.10 2.59 6.60
CA PHE A 218 -12.36 2.03 6.13
C PHE A 218 -12.99 1.08 7.15
N GLU A 219 -12.19 0.28 7.85
CA GLU A 219 -12.64 -0.60 8.92
C GLU A 219 -13.21 0.22 10.09
N HIS A 220 -12.49 1.26 10.54
CA HIS A 220 -12.96 2.15 11.61
C HIS A 220 -14.24 2.90 11.26
N PHE A 221 -14.42 3.31 10.00
CA PHE A 221 -15.67 3.93 9.56
C PHE A 221 -16.87 2.98 9.66
N GLY A 222 -16.67 1.69 9.41
CA GLY A 222 -17.70 0.68 9.61
C GLY A 222 -18.13 0.57 11.08
N GLU A 223 -17.17 0.60 12.00
CA GLU A 223 -17.44 0.62 13.46
C GLU A 223 -18.13 1.92 13.88
N LEU A 224 -17.73 3.06 13.31
CA LEU A 224 -18.32 4.36 13.61
C LEU A 224 -19.79 4.44 13.18
N LEU A 225 -20.20 3.70 12.13
CA LEU A 225 -21.61 3.58 11.77
C LEU A 225 -22.44 2.85 12.84
N GLU A 226 -21.84 1.95 13.62
CA GLU A 226 -22.54 1.25 14.71
C GLU A 226 -22.71 2.13 15.95
N MET A 227 -21.91 3.20 16.08
CA MET A 227 -22.08 4.22 17.12
C MET A 227 -23.15 5.20 16.66
N ASP A 228 -24.31 5.27 17.34
CA ASP A 228 -25.46 6.12 16.98
C ASP A 228 -25.16 7.64 17.00
N MET A 229 -24.49 8.11 15.95
CA MET A 229 -24.07 9.50 15.75
C MET A 229 -24.95 10.20 14.71
N ASP A 230 -24.84 11.53 14.65
CA ASP A 230 -25.55 12.33 13.66
C ASP A 230 -25.13 11.98 12.22
N VAL A 231 -26.12 11.89 11.32
CA VAL A 231 -25.93 11.53 9.91
C VAL A 231 -24.96 12.46 9.18
N SER A 232 -24.90 13.74 9.56
CA SER A 232 -23.97 14.72 9.00
C SER A 232 -22.51 14.34 9.27
N VAL A 233 -22.22 13.73 10.43
CA VAL A 233 -20.88 13.24 10.78
C VAL A 233 -20.49 12.10 9.84
N TYR A 234 -21.39 11.14 9.59
CA TYR A 234 -21.11 10.03 8.66
C TYR A 234 -20.84 10.51 7.24
N ILE A 235 -21.60 11.48 6.73
CA ILE A 235 -21.37 12.06 5.39
C ILE A 235 -19.99 12.71 5.33
N ASN A 236 -19.66 13.55 6.31
CA ASN A 236 -18.37 14.24 6.36
C ASN A 236 -17.20 13.24 6.42
N GLU A 237 -17.35 12.17 7.20
CA GLU A 237 -16.35 11.11 7.30
C GLU A 237 -16.20 10.30 6.00
N HIS A 238 -17.32 9.95 5.36
CA HIS A 238 -17.31 9.27 4.06
C HIS A 238 -16.67 10.12 2.96
N MET A 239 -17.02 11.41 2.90
CA MET A 239 -16.39 12.37 1.97
C MET A 239 -14.88 12.45 2.20
N ARG A 240 -14.46 12.53 3.46
CA ARG A 240 -13.04 12.57 3.82
C ARG A 240 -12.30 11.31 3.38
N LEU A 241 -12.85 10.13 3.64
CA LEU A 241 -12.28 8.85 3.20
C LEU A 241 -12.10 8.79 1.69
N THR A 242 -13.13 9.19 0.95
CA THR A 242 -13.14 9.18 -0.52
C THR A 242 -12.17 10.20 -1.10
N TYR A 243 -12.10 11.41 -0.52
CA TYR A 243 -11.11 12.42 -0.87
C TYR A 243 -9.67 11.91 -0.71
N TYR A 244 -9.36 11.26 0.42
CA TYR A 244 -8.02 10.70 0.64
C TYR A 244 -7.71 9.53 -0.29
N LEU A 245 -8.70 8.69 -0.60
CA LEU A 245 -8.53 7.63 -1.58
C LEU A 245 -8.21 8.20 -2.96
N CYS A 246 -8.94 9.23 -3.42
CA CYS A 246 -8.65 9.93 -4.66
C CYS A 246 -7.24 10.54 -4.66
N LYS A 247 -6.82 11.13 -3.54
CA LYS A 247 -5.48 11.69 -3.37
C LYS A 247 -4.38 10.62 -3.45
N ILE A 248 -4.59 9.45 -2.85
CA ILE A 248 -3.67 8.29 -2.97
C ILE A 248 -3.60 7.84 -4.43
N SER A 249 -4.76 7.62 -5.05
CA SER A 249 -4.88 7.27 -6.46
C SER A 249 -4.11 8.22 -7.36
N HIS A 250 -4.31 9.53 -7.21
CA HIS A 250 -3.62 10.53 -8.00
C HIS A 250 -2.09 10.51 -7.84
N ARG A 251 -1.59 10.31 -6.61
CA ARG A 251 -0.15 10.27 -6.31
C ARG A 251 0.55 9.07 -6.95
N PHE A 252 -0.12 7.92 -7.01
CA PHE A 252 0.46 6.66 -7.48
C PHE A 252 0.01 6.25 -8.90
N ARG A 253 -0.91 6.98 -9.54
CA ARG A 253 -1.44 6.60 -10.87
C ARG A 253 -0.35 6.42 -11.93
N MET A 254 0.62 7.33 -11.98
CA MET A 254 1.72 7.27 -12.96
C MET A 254 2.63 6.09 -12.68
N PHE A 255 2.90 5.81 -11.40
CA PHE A 255 3.70 4.68 -10.97
C PHE A 255 3.06 3.36 -11.43
N LEU A 256 1.80 3.12 -11.06
CA LEU A 256 1.10 1.89 -11.41
C LEU A 256 0.97 1.68 -12.93
N LEU A 257 0.70 2.76 -13.66
CA LEU A 257 0.56 2.70 -15.11
C LEU A 257 1.90 2.41 -15.80
N LEU A 258 2.98 3.11 -15.45
CA LEU A 258 4.30 2.82 -16.03
C LEU A 258 4.75 1.41 -15.68
N GLU A 259 4.60 0.99 -14.42
CA GLU A 259 5.05 -0.32 -13.96
C GLU A 259 4.33 -1.43 -14.72
N TYR A 260 3.01 -1.35 -14.85
CA TYR A 260 2.24 -2.30 -15.65
C TYR A 260 2.74 -2.33 -17.11
N LEU A 261 2.87 -1.16 -17.76
CA LEU A 261 3.32 -1.09 -19.15
C LEU A 261 4.74 -1.65 -19.36
N ILE A 262 5.67 -1.35 -18.46
CA ILE A 262 7.06 -1.85 -18.53
C ILE A 262 7.06 -3.37 -18.40
N ILE A 263 6.31 -3.91 -17.44
CA ILE A 263 6.21 -5.35 -17.24
C ILE A 263 5.61 -6.00 -18.48
N THR A 264 4.43 -5.58 -18.94
CA THR A 264 3.79 -6.12 -20.15
C THR A 264 4.71 -6.05 -21.37
N ALA A 265 5.36 -4.90 -21.60
CA ALA A 265 6.25 -4.71 -22.74
C ALA A 265 7.49 -5.61 -22.67
N SER A 266 8.07 -5.78 -21.48
CA SER A 266 9.20 -6.69 -21.28
C SER A 266 8.79 -8.15 -21.48
N GLN A 267 7.68 -8.59 -20.90
CA GLN A 267 7.18 -9.97 -21.09
C GLN A 267 6.83 -10.24 -22.56
N CYS A 268 6.23 -9.27 -23.26
CA CYS A 268 5.90 -9.38 -24.68
C CYS A 268 7.16 -9.47 -25.57
N THR A 269 8.18 -8.64 -25.31
CA THR A 269 9.42 -8.66 -26.09
C THR A 269 10.15 -10.00 -25.92
N VAL A 270 10.27 -10.50 -24.68
CA VAL A 270 10.85 -11.83 -24.42
C VAL A 270 10.03 -12.93 -25.08
N LEU A 271 8.70 -12.85 -25.05
CA LEU A 271 7.81 -13.82 -25.69
C LEU A 271 8.03 -13.88 -27.20
N LEU A 272 8.11 -12.71 -27.85
CA LEU A 272 8.36 -12.63 -29.29
C LEU A 272 9.73 -13.21 -29.64
N GLN A 273 10.78 -12.83 -28.91
CA GLN A 273 12.12 -13.32 -29.20
C GLN A 273 12.27 -14.83 -28.96
N THR A 274 11.69 -15.35 -27.88
CA THR A 274 11.70 -16.80 -27.60
C THR A 274 10.89 -17.60 -28.63
N THR A 275 9.85 -17.00 -29.22
CA THR A 275 9.07 -17.63 -30.30
C THR A 275 9.80 -17.59 -31.64
N THR A 276 10.48 -16.48 -31.97
CA THR A 276 11.23 -16.31 -33.22
C THR A 276 12.51 -17.14 -33.23
N ASN A 277 13.24 -17.19 -32.13
CA ASN A 277 14.50 -17.92 -32.02
C ASN A 277 14.22 -19.41 -31.76
N ARG A 278 14.16 -20.23 -32.83
CA ARG A 278 14.03 -21.70 -32.76
C ARG A 278 15.22 -22.43 -32.11
N GLY A 279 16.15 -21.71 -31.50
CA GLY A 279 17.31 -22.26 -30.80
C GLY A 279 16.91 -23.05 -29.55
N ILE A 280 17.84 -23.87 -29.05
CA ILE A 280 17.64 -24.61 -27.79
C ILE A 280 17.78 -23.60 -26.64
N ILE A 281 16.64 -23.14 -26.13
CA ILE A 281 16.56 -22.31 -24.92
C ILE A 281 16.92 -23.21 -23.73
N ASN A 282 18.13 -23.06 -23.19
CA ASN A 282 18.59 -23.76 -21.99
C ASN A 282 18.44 -22.86 -20.75
N PHE A 283 18.30 -23.47 -19.58
CA PHE A 283 18.22 -22.78 -18.28
C PHE A 283 19.39 -21.80 -18.03
N ILE A 284 20.58 -22.11 -18.55
CA ILE A 284 21.77 -21.25 -18.45
C ILE A 284 21.55 -19.92 -19.20
N ASN A 285 20.96 -19.97 -20.39
CA ASN A 285 20.77 -18.80 -21.25
C ASN A 285 19.50 -18.01 -20.89
N ALA A 286 18.41 -18.71 -20.53
CA ALA A 286 17.12 -18.06 -20.28
C ALA A 286 16.70 -17.96 -18.81
N GLY A 287 17.48 -18.49 -17.87
CA GLY A 287 17.15 -18.43 -16.45
C GLY A 287 17.02 -17.00 -15.90
N ASP A 288 17.71 -16.02 -16.47
CA ASP A 288 17.66 -14.62 -16.03
C ASP A 288 16.32 -13.97 -16.40
N PHE A 289 15.76 -14.32 -17.56
CA PHE A 289 14.38 -13.95 -17.87
C PHE A 289 13.40 -14.57 -16.90
N ALA A 290 13.54 -15.87 -16.62
CA ALA A 290 12.63 -16.53 -15.69
C ALA A 290 12.65 -15.86 -14.31
N VAL A 291 13.84 -15.56 -13.78
CA VAL A 291 14.00 -14.84 -12.50
C VAL A 291 13.40 -13.43 -12.59
N LEU A 292 13.68 -12.68 -13.67
CA LEU A 292 13.13 -11.34 -13.89
C LEU A 292 11.61 -11.34 -13.98
N SER A 293 11.01 -12.23 -14.77
CA SER A 293 9.57 -12.37 -14.95
C SER A 293 8.87 -12.71 -13.63
N ILE A 294 9.46 -13.61 -12.82
CA ILE A 294 8.94 -13.91 -11.48
C ILE A 294 8.96 -12.67 -10.60
N VAL A 295 10.09 -11.95 -10.54
CA VAL A 295 10.23 -10.73 -9.73
C VAL A 295 9.20 -9.68 -10.15
N GLN A 296 9.14 -9.36 -11.44
CA GLN A 296 8.22 -8.36 -12.00
C GLN A 296 6.77 -8.71 -11.71
N LEU A 297 6.38 -9.97 -11.94
CA LEU A 297 5.04 -10.45 -11.64
C LEU A 297 4.71 -10.32 -10.15
N LEU A 298 5.63 -10.68 -9.25
CA LEU A 298 5.44 -10.55 -7.81
C LEU A 298 5.17 -9.09 -7.42
N GLY A 299 5.99 -8.15 -7.91
CA GLY A 299 5.79 -6.73 -7.63
C GLY A 299 4.46 -6.20 -8.17
N LEU A 300 4.06 -6.63 -9.37
CA LEU A 300 2.76 -6.27 -9.94
C LEU A 300 1.61 -6.82 -9.11
N VAL A 301 1.66 -8.10 -8.71
CA VAL A 301 0.64 -8.76 -7.89
C VAL A 301 0.49 -8.05 -6.53
N ILE A 302 1.60 -7.66 -5.91
CA ILE A 302 1.58 -6.87 -4.65
C ILE A 302 0.80 -5.56 -4.85
N CYS A 303 1.05 -4.84 -5.94
CA CYS A 303 0.35 -3.60 -6.28
C CYS A 303 -1.13 -3.82 -6.60
N LEU A 304 -1.45 -4.77 -7.48
CA LEU A 304 -2.81 -5.08 -7.89
C LEU A 304 -3.66 -5.56 -6.71
N ASN A 305 -3.10 -6.40 -5.84
CA ASN A 305 -3.78 -6.86 -4.61
C ASN A 305 -4.09 -5.68 -3.67
N ALA A 306 -3.14 -4.74 -3.50
CA ALA A 306 -3.39 -3.54 -2.71
C ALA A 306 -4.55 -2.72 -3.30
N ALA A 307 -4.50 -2.43 -4.60
CA ALA A 307 -5.54 -1.68 -5.30
C ALA A 307 -6.92 -2.38 -5.19
N ALA A 308 -6.97 -3.70 -5.44
CA ALA A 308 -8.19 -4.49 -5.38
C ALA A 308 -8.80 -4.48 -3.98
N LYS A 309 -7.98 -4.65 -2.96
CA LYS A 309 -8.42 -4.68 -1.57
C LYS A 309 -8.97 -3.32 -1.14
N ILE A 310 -8.33 -2.22 -1.53
CA ILE A 310 -8.84 -0.86 -1.24
C ILE A 310 -10.15 -0.60 -1.99
N SER A 311 -10.20 -0.85 -3.30
CA SER A 311 -11.42 -0.66 -4.10
C SER A 311 -12.58 -1.51 -3.56
N HIS A 312 -12.33 -2.78 -3.22
CA HIS A 312 -13.33 -3.66 -2.62
C HIS A 312 -13.88 -3.07 -1.31
N ARG A 313 -13.01 -2.60 -0.43
CA ARG A 313 -13.43 -2.07 0.88
C ARG A 313 -14.21 -0.76 0.72
N ALA A 314 -13.79 0.12 -0.19
CA ALA A 314 -14.50 1.37 -0.48
C ALA A 314 -15.89 1.11 -1.07
N GLN A 315 -16.01 0.22 -2.06
CA GLN A 315 -17.31 -0.17 -2.65
C GLN A 315 -18.23 -0.88 -1.65
N GLY A 316 -17.65 -1.59 -0.67
CA GLY A 316 -18.40 -2.29 0.37
C GLY A 316 -19.07 -1.37 1.41
N LEU A 317 -18.71 -0.09 1.47
CA LEU A 317 -19.30 0.83 2.46
C LEU A 317 -20.80 1.03 2.24
N GLY A 318 -21.27 1.01 0.99
CA GLY A 318 -22.69 1.17 0.67
C GLY A 318 -23.56 0.06 1.27
N SER A 319 -23.08 -1.20 1.24
CA SER A 319 -23.81 -2.31 1.84
C SER A 319 -23.79 -2.26 3.37
N VAL A 320 -22.68 -1.81 3.97
CA VAL A 320 -22.58 -1.60 5.44
C VAL A 320 -23.55 -0.50 5.89
N ALA A 321 -23.57 0.64 5.21
CA ALA A 321 -24.50 1.73 5.49
C ALA A 321 -25.97 1.31 5.32
N SER A 322 -26.26 0.50 4.29
CA SER A 322 -27.62 -0.04 4.06
C SER A 322 -28.05 -0.99 5.18
N ARG A 323 -27.13 -1.88 5.61
CA ARG A 323 -27.37 -2.81 6.73
C ARG A 323 -27.61 -2.06 8.03
N TRP A 324 -26.81 -1.04 8.31
CA TRP A 324 -27.00 -0.17 9.47
C TRP A 324 -28.38 0.50 9.45
N HIS A 325 -28.77 1.14 8.34
CA HIS A 325 -30.06 1.79 8.22
C HIS A 325 -31.23 0.81 8.46
N ALA A 326 -31.12 -0.41 7.93
CA ALA A 326 -32.11 -1.46 8.14
C ALA A 326 -32.19 -1.88 9.61
N LEU A 327 -31.05 -2.11 10.28
CA LEU A 327 -31.01 -2.49 11.70
C LEU A 327 -31.62 -1.42 12.59
N VAL A 328 -31.23 -0.15 12.43
CA VAL A 328 -31.76 0.97 13.23
C VAL A 328 -33.27 1.15 12.98
N THR A 329 -33.74 0.93 11.76
CA THR A 329 -35.16 1.09 11.43
C THR A 329 -36.01 -0.08 11.98
N CYS A 330 -35.51 -1.31 11.90
CA CYS A 330 -36.23 -2.50 12.40
C CYS A 330 -36.19 -2.65 13.92
N ASN A 331 -35.10 -2.21 14.57
CA ASN A 331 -34.95 -2.31 16.04
C ASN A 331 -35.84 -1.32 16.82
N ASN A 332 -36.46 -0.36 16.11
CA ASN A 332 -37.24 0.71 16.74
C ASN A 332 -38.67 0.29 17.15
N ASN A 333 -38.99 -1.01 17.17
CA ASN A 333 -40.34 -1.53 17.38
C ASN A 333 -40.61 -2.21 18.74
N ASP A 334 -39.65 -2.22 19.69
CA ASP A 334 -39.84 -2.90 20.98
C ASP A 334 -40.11 -1.96 22.19
N THR A 335 -40.42 -0.68 21.98
CA THR A 335 -40.80 0.24 23.08
C THR A 335 -42.13 0.97 22.90
N SER A 336 -42.94 0.62 21.89
CA SER A 336 -44.25 1.23 21.66
C SER A 336 -45.42 0.27 21.92
N VAL A 337 -45.36 -0.53 23.00
CA VAL A 337 -46.57 -1.10 23.60
C VAL A 337 -46.47 -1.08 25.12
N SER A 338 -46.97 -0.02 25.75
CA SER A 338 -48.00 -0.07 26.81
C SER A 338 -48.11 1.27 27.57
N GLY A 339 -49.28 1.92 27.51
CA GLY A 339 -49.69 2.92 28.52
C GLY A 339 -50.13 4.31 28.02
N LEU A 340 -51.32 4.38 27.41
CA LEU A 340 -52.40 5.41 27.48
C LEU A 340 -52.08 6.96 27.49
N PRO A 341 -52.91 7.80 26.82
CA PRO A 341 -52.66 9.25 26.72
C PRO A 341 -53.16 10.06 27.92
N SER A 342 -52.37 11.04 28.33
CA SER A 342 -52.81 12.22 29.11
C SER A 342 -51.77 13.33 28.90
N ASP A 343 -52.10 14.34 28.10
CA ASP A 343 -52.62 15.64 28.56
C ASP A 343 -51.48 16.65 28.83
N GLY A 344 -51.72 17.89 28.40
CA GLY A 344 -50.68 18.87 28.14
C GLY A 344 -49.99 19.46 29.37
N LYS A 345 -48.81 20.06 29.12
CA LYS A 345 -48.43 21.44 29.50
C LYS A 345 -46.90 21.62 29.48
N ASN A 346 -46.48 22.59 28.68
CA ASN A 346 -45.26 23.41 28.66
C ASN A 346 -44.02 23.04 29.51
N GLY A 347 -42.86 23.13 28.85
CA GLY A 347 -41.64 23.71 29.42
C GLY A 347 -40.39 22.91 29.13
N GLU A 348 -39.48 23.45 28.30
CA GLU A 348 -38.07 23.72 28.63
C GLU A 348 -37.17 23.74 27.38
N THR A 349 -36.35 24.79 27.34
CA THR A 349 -35.35 25.19 26.33
C THR A 349 -34.17 24.23 26.25
N PRO A 350 -33.61 23.93 25.05
CA PRO A 350 -32.30 23.30 24.96
C PRO A 350 -31.18 24.35 24.84
N THR A 351 -30.31 24.36 25.84
CA THR A 351 -29.04 25.08 25.90
C THR A 351 -28.13 24.65 24.74
N THR A 352 -27.84 25.58 23.84
CA THR A 352 -26.94 25.36 22.70
C THR A 352 -25.49 25.48 23.18
N VAL A 353 -24.74 24.38 23.22
CA VAL A 353 -23.28 24.41 23.39
C VAL A 353 -22.67 24.82 22.05
N SER A 354 -22.12 26.03 22.01
CA SER A 354 -21.42 26.62 20.87
C SER A 354 -20.16 25.81 20.56
N GLN A 355 -20.10 25.21 19.36
CA GLN A 355 -18.86 24.69 18.76
C GLN A 355 -18.33 25.72 17.76
N LEU A 356 -17.11 26.18 18.01
CA LEU A 356 -16.38 27.20 17.26
C LEU A 356 -16.00 26.71 15.85
N PRO A 357 -16.23 27.48 14.77
CA PRO A 357 -15.82 27.07 13.43
C PRO A 357 -14.31 27.28 13.23
N VAL A 358 -13.57 26.20 13.00
CA VAL A 358 -12.16 26.25 12.56
C VAL A 358 -12.14 26.46 11.05
N ASN A 359 -11.68 27.64 10.64
CA ASN A 359 -11.57 28.06 9.26
C ASN A 359 -10.31 27.45 8.62
N TYR A 360 -10.47 26.55 7.64
CA TYR A 360 -9.36 26.03 6.85
C TYR A 360 -9.25 26.81 5.55
N SER A 361 -8.33 27.78 5.53
CA SER A 361 -7.83 28.39 4.30
C SER A 361 -6.43 27.84 4.04
N GLU A 362 -6.31 26.89 3.12
CA GLU A 362 -5.05 26.64 2.42
C GLU A 362 -5.37 26.12 1.01
N GLY A 363 -5.00 26.91 0.01
CA GLY A 363 -5.22 26.63 -1.40
C GLY A 363 -4.27 25.55 -1.91
N ASP A 364 -4.79 24.72 -2.82
CA ASP A 364 -4.11 24.23 -4.01
C ASP A 364 -5.16 23.56 -4.92
N LEU A 365 -5.48 24.27 -5.99
CA LEU A 365 -6.41 23.93 -7.07
C LEU A 365 -5.81 22.85 -7.98
N GLU A 366 -5.85 21.56 -7.62
CA GLU A 366 -5.68 20.45 -8.59
C GLU A 366 -6.39 19.17 -8.12
N SER A 367 -7.73 19.16 -8.21
CA SER A 367 -8.57 17.96 -8.40
C SER A 367 -10.02 18.40 -8.63
N ALA A 368 -10.46 18.42 -9.89
CA ALA A 368 -11.81 18.86 -10.26
C ALA A 368 -12.92 17.82 -9.99
N ASP A 369 -12.58 16.64 -9.47
CA ASP A 369 -13.52 15.51 -9.28
C ASP A 369 -13.82 15.16 -7.81
N CYS A 370 -13.41 16.00 -6.86
CA CYS A 370 -13.75 15.82 -5.45
C CYS A 370 -14.55 17.01 -4.94
N MET A 371 -15.84 16.80 -4.72
CA MET A 371 -16.74 17.82 -4.17
C MET A 371 -16.26 18.22 -2.75
N PRO A 372 -15.98 19.50 -2.47
CA PRO A 372 -15.70 19.98 -1.11
C PRO A 372 -16.92 19.83 -0.17
N PRO A 373 -16.73 19.80 1.16
CA PRO A 373 -17.83 19.67 2.11
C PRO A 373 -18.81 20.87 1.98
N PRO A 374 -20.14 20.65 2.00
CA PRO A 374 -21.12 21.72 1.86
C PRO A 374 -21.20 22.59 3.13
N THR A 375 -21.06 23.91 2.96
CA THR A 375 -21.09 24.93 4.04
C THR A 375 -22.51 25.35 4.48
N ASN A 376 -23.58 24.66 4.08
CA ASN A 376 -24.94 25.13 4.37
C ASN A 376 -25.60 24.41 5.55
N ILE A 377 -25.42 24.97 6.74
CA ILE A 377 -26.15 24.62 7.98
C ILE A 377 -27.32 25.60 8.11
N GLN A 378 -28.46 25.36 7.45
CA GLN A 378 -29.74 26.00 7.82
C GLN A 378 -30.95 25.44 7.04
N LEU A 379 -31.25 24.14 7.13
CA LEU A 379 -32.58 23.62 6.73
C LEU A 379 -32.88 22.21 7.29
N THR A 380 -32.90 22.01 8.61
CA THR A 380 -33.08 20.65 9.19
C THR A 380 -34.02 20.57 10.40
N SER A 381 -34.97 21.51 10.57
CA SER A 381 -35.91 21.46 11.70
C SER A 381 -37.17 20.59 11.48
N THR A 382 -37.38 19.98 10.31
CA THR A 382 -38.64 19.21 10.05
C THR A 382 -38.48 17.94 9.20
N MET A 383 -37.32 17.27 9.23
CA MET A 383 -37.18 15.96 8.57
C MET A 383 -37.08 14.83 9.58
N SER A 384 -37.90 13.80 9.41
CA SER A 384 -37.86 12.58 10.22
C SER A 384 -36.45 11.96 10.16
N PRO A 385 -35.96 11.38 11.26
CA PRO A 385 -34.63 10.76 11.31
C PRO A 385 -34.48 9.64 10.27
N TYR A 386 -35.59 8.99 9.91
CA TYR A 386 -35.65 8.02 8.82
C TYR A 386 -35.23 8.61 7.48
N HIS A 387 -35.79 9.76 7.07
CA HIS A 387 -35.43 10.40 5.79
C HIS A 387 -33.98 10.84 5.76
N LYS A 388 -33.41 11.29 6.89
CA LYS A 388 -31.98 11.62 6.98
C LYS A 388 -31.11 10.39 6.74
N ARG A 389 -31.41 9.26 7.40
CA ARG A 389 -30.66 8.00 7.20
C ARG A 389 -30.82 7.45 5.78
N GLN A 390 -32.03 7.51 5.22
CA GLN A 390 -32.29 7.08 3.84
C GLN A 390 -31.51 7.92 2.82
N ALA A 391 -31.47 9.25 3.02
CA ALA A 391 -30.67 10.15 2.18
C ALA A 391 -29.17 9.82 2.26
N PHE A 392 -28.66 9.47 3.44
CA PHE A 392 -27.28 9.01 3.59
C PHE A 392 -26.99 7.71 2.85
N VAL A 393 -27.86 6.70 2.97
CA VAL A 393 -27.70 5.44 2.23
C VAL A 393 -27.70 5.70 0.72
N ALA A 394 -28.64 6.51 0.23
CA ALA A 394 -28.70 6.90 -1.18
C ALA A 394 -27.44 7.65 -1.62
N TYR A 395 -26.89 8.52 -0.77
CA TYR A 395 -25.63 9.22 -1.01
C TYR A 395 -24.43 8.23 -1.12
N VAL A 396 -24.26 7.32 -0.17
CA VAL A 396 -23.13 6.36 -0.19
C VAL A 396 -23.25 5.38 -1.36
N GLN A 397 -24.46 4.93 -1.68
CA GLN A 397 -24.71 4.07 -2.84
C GLN A 397 -24.50 4.79 -4.17
N SER A 398 -24.81 6.08 -4.28
CA SER A 398 -24.55 6.85 -5.51
C SER A 398 -23.07 7.21 -5.68
N ASN A 399 -22.34 7.37 -4.57
CA ASN A 399 -20.93 7.73 -4.55
C ASN A 399 -20.07 6.50 -4.21
N HIS A 400 -20.07 5.51 -5.10
CA HIS A 400 -19.22 4.34 -4.97
C HIS A 400 -17.75 4.77 -4.92
N GLY A 401 -17.18 4.76 -3.71
CA GLY A 401 -15.75 4.99 -3.53
C GLY A 401 -14.93 3.89 -4.17
N GLY A 402 -13.74 4.22 -4.68
CA GLY A 402 -12.84 3.25 -5.32
C GLY A 402 -11.51 3.87 -5.68
N PHE A 403 -10.50 3.02 -5.86
CA PHE A 403 -9.23 3.47 -6.41
C PHE A 403 -9.44 3.80 -7.90
N SER A 404 -9.02 4.97 -8.36
CA SER A 404 -9.18 5.40 -9.76
C SER A 404 -7.85 5.73 -10.42
N ILE A 405 -7.75 5.48 -11.73
CA ILE A 405 -6.59 5.83 -12.56
C ILE A 405 -7.13 6.67 -13.73
N PHE A 406 -6.78 7.96 -13.78
CA PHE A 406 -7.21 8.89 -14.84
C PHE A 406 -8.74 8.91 -15.10
N GLY A 407 -9.53 8.92 -14.04
CA GLY A 407 -11.00 8.95 -14.13
C GLY A 407 -11.63 7.56 -14.35
N TRP A 408 -10.85 6.54 -14.69
CA TRP A 408 -11.32 5.17 -14.76
C TRP A 408 -11.29 4.56 -13.37
N MET A 409 -12.44 4.10 -12.87
CA MET A 409 -12.48 3.32 -11.64
C MET A 409 -11.81 1.97 -11.88
N VAL A 410 -10.83 1.66 -11.04
CA VAL A 410 -10.15 0.37 -11.03
C VAL A 410 -11.06 -0.61 -10.30
N ASP A 411 -11.94 -1.24 -11.07
CA ASP A 411 -12.89 -2.24 -10.60
C ASP A 411 -12.23 -3.63 -10.49
N ARG A 412 -12.94 -4.57 -9.86
CA ARG A 412 -12.43 -5.93 -9.66
C ARG A 412 -12.20 -6.66 -10.97
N LEU A 413 -13.03 -6.38 -11.98
CA LEU A 413 -12.91 -7.01 -13.29
C LEU A 413 -11.63 -6.57 -13.98
N LEU A 414 -11.33 -5.26 -14.02
CA LEU A 414 -10.11 -4.74 -14.62
C LEU A 414 -8.88 -5.29 -13.91
N ILE A 415 -8.82 -5.28 -12.57
CA ILE A 415 -7.68 -5.83 -11.85
C ILE A 415 -7.49 -7.33 -12.14
N ASN A 416 -8.57 -8.10 -12.10
CA ASN A 416 -8.50 -9.52 -12.41
C ASN A 416 -8.03 -9.76 -13.85
N THR A 417 -8.50 -8.95 -14.80
CA THR A 417 -8.11 -9.04 -16.21
C THR A 417 -6.62 -8.75 -16.38
N LEU A 418 -6.12 -7.65 -15.80
CA LEU A 418 -4.69 -7.29 -15.83
C LEU A 418 -3.84 -8.40 -15.21
N PHE A 419 -4.28 -8.95 -14.07
CA PHE A 419 -3.60 -10.07 -13.42
C PHE A 419 -3.56 -11.32 -14.32
N PHE A 420 -4.69 -11.74 -14.90
CA PHE A 420 -4.73 -12.94 -15.73
C PHE A 420 -3.92 -12.80 -17.02
N VAL A 421 -3.90 -11.61 -17.64
CA VAL A 421 -3.06 -11.34 -18.82
C VAL A 421 -1.59 -11.54 -18.48
N GLU A 422 -1.10 -10.91 -17.42
CA GLU A 422 0.31 -10.99 -17.03
C GLU A 422 0.71 -12.37 -16.50
N MET A 423 -0.15 -13.00 -15.69
CA MET A 423 0.05 -14.37 -15.26
C MET A 423 0.16 -15.34 -16.43
N THR A 424 -0.66 -15.16 -17.48
CA THR A 424 -0.63 -16.01 -18.66
C THR A 424 0.68 -15.82 -19.44
N LEU A 425 1.11 -14.58 -19.65
CA LEU A 425 2.38 -14.25 -20.29
C LEU A 425 3.56 -14.89 -19.55
N VAL A 426 3.63 -14.68 -18.23
CA VAL A 426 4.71 -15.19 -17.39
C VAL A 426 4.68 -16.73 -17.33
N THR A 427 3.51 -17.35 -17.18
CA THR A 427 3.40 -18.81 -17.14
C THR A 427 3.80 -19.44 -18.47
N PHE A 428 3.44 -18.82 -19.60
CA PHE A 428 3.88 -19.27 -20.91
C PHE A 428 5.40 -19.19 -21.05
N LEU A 429 5.99 -18.06 -20.65
CA LEU A 429 7.45 -17.86 -20.66
C LEU A 429 8.18 -18.86 -19.76
N LEU A 430 7.66 -19.12 -18.56
CA LEU A 430 8.19 -20.15 -17.67
C LEU A 430 8.09 -21.54 -18.32
N GLY A 431 6.97 -21.85 -18.99
CA GLY A 431 6.80 -23.10 -19.72
C GLY A 431 7.89 -23.30 -20.78
N MET A 432 8.16 -22.28 -21.58
CA MET A 432 9.18 -22.32 -22.64
C MET A 432 10.61 -22.41 -22.09
N THR A 433 10.90 -21.78 -20.95
CA THR A 433 12.25 -21.74 -20.35
C THR A 433 12.55 -22.96 -19.47
N LEU A 434 11.53 -23.58 -18.86
CA LEU A 434 11.67 -24.77 -18.02
C LEU A 434 11.53 -26.09 -18.78
N THR A 435 10.99 -26.09 -20.00
CA THR A 435 11.02 -27.31 -20.84
C THR A 435 12.45 -27.65 -21.22
N ILE A 436 13.08 -28.50 -20.41
CA ILE A 436 14.34 -29.17 -20.71
C ILE A 436 14.08 -30.03 -21.94
N LYS A 437 14.47 -29.54 -23.12
CA LYS A 437 14.64 -30.42 -24.28
C LYS A 437 15.89 -31.26 -24.02
N VAL A 438 15.71 -32.37 -23.29
CA VAL A 438 16.70 -33.44 -23.25
C VAL A 438 16.84 -33.93 -24.68
N ARG A 439 17.98 -33.64 -25.31
CA ARG A 439 18.37 -34.28 -26.56
C ARG A 439 19.57 -35.17 -26.31
#